data_AF-A0A1B0AI96-F1
#
_entry.id   AF-A0A1B0AI96-F1
#
_cell.length_a   1.000
_cell.length_b   1.000
_cell.length_c   1.000
_cell.angle_alpha   90.00
_cell.angle_beta   90.00
_cell.angle_gamma   90.00
#
_symmetry.space_group_name_H-M   'P 1'
#
loop_
_entity.id
_entity.type
_entity.pdbx_description
1 polymer ?
#
loop_
_entity_poly.entity_id
_entity_poly.type
_entity_poly.pdbx_seq_one_letter_code
_entity_poly.pdbx_strand_id
1 'polypeptide(L)'
;MMNAGNAMHWTQPLLSVHGGCSANKHKGRAGGIILASEVTGEASESDEDVYDKNLNTAAASEANIDCLYKNNLLQRKLIETNVCMWRSLNNFVKSLVTTASKQVLNTDQLLIKSQMTMQAVQSSLKVAQNNMKQLHDKCDDVFTANFIPNIKVEQ
;
A
#
# COMPACT_ATOMS: atom_id res chain seq x y z
N MET A 1 48.41 -13.42 -11.60
CA MET A 1 47.75 -12.97 -12.85
C MET A 1 46.25 -12.95 -12.62
N MET A 2 45.61 -11.81 -12.96
CA MET A 2 44.16 -11.59 -13.19
C MET A 2 43.23 -11.79 -11.98
N ASN A 3 42.96 -10.76 -11.16
CA ASN A 3 42.10 -9.57 -11.36
C ASN A 3 40.59 -9.92 -11.40
N ALA A 4 39.93 -9.84 -10.24
CA ALA A 4 38.47 -9.83 -10.11
C ALA A 4 38.01 -8.39 -9.89
N GLY A 5 37.69 -7.71 -10.99
CA GLY A 5 37.20 -6.34 -11.01
C GLY A 5 35.69 -6.25 -10.80
N ASN A 6 35.32 -5.09 -10.24
CA ASN A 6 34.02 -4.42 -10.26
C ASN A 6 32.90 -4.93 -9.34
N ALA A 7 32.98 -4.51 -8.08
CA ALA A 7 31.81 -4.17 -7.28
C ALA A 7 31.19 -2.86 -7.83
N MET A 8 29.99 -2.92 -8.38
CA MET A 8 29.23 -1.74 -8.78
C MET A 8 28.61 -1.07 -7.54
N HIS A 9 29.23 0.04 -7.17
CA HIS A 9 28.77 1.04 -6.20
C HIS A 9 27.58 1.82 -6.79
N TRP A 10 26.38 1.64 -6.24
CA TRP A 10 25.23 2.48 -6.57
C TRP A 10 25.19 3.67 -5.61
N THR A 11 25.74 4.80 -6.07
CA THR A 11 25.61 6.11 -5.40
C THR A 11 24.24 6.71 -5.75
N GLN A 12 23.40 6.95 -4.74
CA GLN A 12 22.19 7.76 -4.87
C GLN A 12 22.53 9.23 -5.07
N PRO A 13 21.85 9.99 -5.95
CA PRO A 13 21.92 11.44 -5.96
C PRO A 13 20.93 12.06 -4.96
N LEU A 14 21.45 12.82 -4.00
CA LEU A 14 20.72 13.82 -3.22
C LEU A 14 20.22 14.94 -4.15
N LEU A 15 18.91 15.15 -4.24
CA LEU A 15 18.34 16.35 -4.85
C LEU A 15 17.97 17.35 -3.75
N SER A 16 18.78 18.41 -3.70
CA SER A 16 18.59 19.62 -2.91
C SER A 16 17.35 20.38 -3.40
N VAL A 17 16.40 20.64 -2.51
CA VAL A 17 15.22 21.48 -2.78
C VAL A 17 15.65 22.94 -2.65
N HIS A 18 15.95 23.59 -3.78
CA HIS A 18 16.00 25.05 -3.86
C HIS A 18 14.68 25.56 -4.42
N GLY A 19 13.93 26.26 -3.57
CA GLY A 19 12.71 26.97 -3.94
C GLY A 19 13.00 28.10 -4.92
N GLY A 20 12.23 28.14 -6.00
CA GLY A 20 12.22 29.23 -6.96
C GLY A 20 10.82 29.40 -7.52
N CYS A 21 10.05 30.33 -6.94
CA CYS A 21 8.79 30.81 -7.51
C CYS A 21 9.07 31.52 -8.84
N SER A 22 8.52 31.01 -9.94
CA SER A 22 8.40 31.76 -11.18
C SER A 22 7.00 31.62 -11.76
N ALA A 23 6.23 32.71 -11.68
CA ALA A 23 4.93 32.82 -12.29
C ALA A 23 5.09 32.96 -13.81
N ASN A 24 4.40 32.13 -14.59
CA ASN A 24 4.22 32.40 -16.02
C ASN A 24 2.79 32.10 -16.45
N LYS A 25 2.10 33.18 -16.85
CA LYS A 25 0.81 33.15 -17.55
C LYS A 25 1.06 32.68 -18.97
N HIS A 26 0.45 31.58 -19.41
CA HIS A 26 0.13 31.40 -20.83
C HIS A 26 -1.19 30.64 -21.02
N LYS A 27 -1.84 31.04 -22.12
CA LYS A 27 -3.24 30.92 -22.48
C LYS A 27 -3.38 29.83 -23.55
N GLY A 28 -4.31 28.89 -23.37
CA GLY A 28 -5.04 28.26 -24.48
C GLY A 28 -4.79 26.79 -24.80
N ARG A 29 -5.88 26.01 -24.64
CA ARG A 29 -6.36 24.91 -25.52
C ARG A 29 -6.07 23.45 -25.13
N ALA A 30 -7.15 22.83 -24.61
CA ALA A 30 -7.63 21.46 -24.81
C ALA A 30 -6.62 20.31 -24.86
N GLY A 31 -6.40 19.71 -23.70
CA GLY A 31 -5.92 18.35 -23.49
C GLY A 31 -6.07 18.07 -22.00
N GLY A 32 -6.91 17.12 -21.62
CA GLY A 32 -7.25 16.86 -20.22
C GLY A 32 -6.00 16.56 -19.39
N ILE A 33 -5.65 17.48 -18.50
CA ILE A 33 -4.62 17.26 -17.47
C ILE A 33 -5.32 16.47 -16.37
N ILE A 34 -4.89 15.22 -16.16
CA ILE A 34 -5.24 14.48 -14.95
C ILE A 34 -4.51 15.18 -13.80
N LEU A 35 -5.21 16.04 -13.08
CA LEU A 35 -4.73 16.60 -11.82
C LEU A 35 -4.84 15.49 -10.77
N ALA A 36 -3.69 14.88 -10.43
CA ALA A 36 -3.59 14.05 -9.24
C ALA A 36 -3.87 14.95 -8.03
N SER A 37 -4.99 14.71 -7.36
CA SER A 37 -5.28 15.31 -6.06
C SER A 37 -4.29 14.73 -5.05
N GLU A 38 -3.21 15.46 -4.80
CA GLU A 38 -2.29 15.19 -3.69
C GLU A 38 -3.06 15.45 -2.39
N VAL A 39 -3.62 14.38 -1.81
CA VAL A 39 -4.18 14.40 -0.46
C VAL A 39 -3.01 14.19 0.49
N THR A 40 -2.40 15.29 0.92
CA THR A 40 -1.55 15.34 2.12
C THR A 40 -2.44 15.22 3.35
N GLY A 41 -2.87 13.99 3.63
CA GLY A 41 -3.56 13.62 4.85
C GLY A 41 -2.57 13.13 5.90
N GLU A 42 -1.74 14.02 6.43
CA GLU A 42 -0.98 13.73 7.64
C GLU A 42 -1.95 13.81 8.83
N ALA A 43 -2.41 12.65 9.33
CA ALA A 43 -3.16 12.60 10.57
C ALA A 43 -2.19 12.88 11.72
N SER A 44 -2.35 14.04 12.37
CA SER A 44 -1.73 14.31 13.66
C SER A 44 -2.39 13.38 14.69
N GLU A 45 -1.70 12.30 15.07
CA GLU A 45 -2.11 11.44 16.18
C GLU A 45 -1.90 12.21 17.49
N SER A 46 -2.95 12.90 17.93
CA SER A 46 -3.05 13.51 19.26
C SER A 46 -3.48 12.43 20.26
N ASP A 47 -2.51 11.85 20.94
CA ASP A 47 -2.70 10.94 22.09
C ASP A 47 -3.03 11.76 23.34
N GLU A 48 -4.32 12.00 23.58
CA GLU A 48 -4.82 12.62 24.82
C GLU A 48 -5.64 11.57 25.59
N ASP A 49 -4.94 10.77 26.39
CA ASP A 49 -5.52 9.87 27.38
C ASP A 49 -6.11 10.66 28.56
N VAL A 50 -7.32 11.19 28.40
CA VAL A 50 -8.10 11.81 29.50
C VAL A 50 -9.11 10.80 30.04
N TYR A 51 -8.66 9.84 30.87
CA TYR A 51 -9.58 8.93 31.56
C TYR A 51 -9.34 8.71 33.06
N ASP A 52 -8.53 9.53 33.74
CA ASP A 52 -8.24 9.33 35.18
C ASP A 52 -8.71 10.48 36.08
N LYS A 53 -9.99 10.87 36.00
CA LYS A 53 -10.52 11.87 36.94
C LYS A 53 -11.91 11.54 37.49
N ASN A 54 -12.06 10.35 38.07
CA ASN A 54 -13.13 10.10 39.06
C ASN A 54 -12.85 8.92 40.02
N LEU A 55 -11.71 8.90 40.71
CA LEU A 55 -11.38 7.79 41.65
C LEU A 55 -11.25 8.22 43.12
N ASN A 56 -11.67 9.43 43.50
CA ASN A 56 -11.42 9.96 44.84
C ASN A 56 -12.68 10.17 45.71
N THR A 57 -13.83 9.55 45.40
CA THR A 57 -15.04 9.67 46.25
C THR A 57 -15.76 8.34 46.53
N ALA A 58 -15.20 7.19 46.11
CA ALA A 58 -15.87 5.87 46.22
C ALA A 58 -15.50 5.02 47.46
N ALA A 59 -14.45 5.37 48.20
CA ALA A 59 -13.88 4.46 49.22
C ALA A 59 -14.82 4.15 50.41
N ALA A 60 -15.75 5.04 50.76
CA ALA A 60 -16.69 4.82 51.87
C ALA A 60 -17.99 4.11 51.44
N SER A 61 -18.34 4.13 50.15
CA SER A 61 -19.51 3.45 49.60
C SER A 61 -19.20 2.04 49.09
N GLU A 62 -17.95 1.78 48.66
CA GLU A 62 -17.49 0.46 48.19
C GLU A 62 -17.62 -0.62 49.27
N ALA A 63 -17.30 -0.32 50.53
CA ALA A 63 -17.40 -1.30 51.63
C ALA A 63 -18.84 -1.73 51.93
N ASN A 64 -19.82 -0.85 51.72
CA ASN A 64 -21.25 -1.16 51.92
C ASN A 64 -21.80 -1.99 50.74
N ILE A 65 -21.36 -1.68 49.53
CA ILE A 65 -21.75 -2.37 48.29
C ILE A 65 -21.15 -3.79 48.23
N ASP A 66 -19.89 -3.96 48.62
CA ASP A 66 -19.22 -5.26 48.72
C ASP A 66 -19.86 -6.19 49.77
N CYS A 67 -20.35 -5.63 50.87
CA CYS A 67 -21.13 -6.34 51.87
C CYS A 67 -22.48 -6.80 51.30
N LEU A 68 -23.18 -5.92 50.57
CA LEU A 68 -24.49 -6.22 49.98
C LEU A 68 -24.41 -7.35 48.94
N TYR A 69 -23.37 -7.34 48.08
CA TYR A 69 -23.17 -8.33 47.03
C TYR A 69 -22.63 -9.69 47.51
N LYS A 70 -22.03 -9.76 48.71
CA LYS A 70 -21.53 -11.01 49.31
C LYS A 70 -22.61 -11.86 49.97
N ASN A 71 -23.74 -11.27 50.36
CA ASN A 71 -24.75 -11.95 51.18
C ASN A 71 -25.82 -12.71 50.38
N ASN A 72 -25.83 -12.60 49.05
CA ASN A 72 -26.78 -13.32 48.19
C ASN A 72 -26.06 -14.12 47.08
N LEU A 73 -26.20 -15.45 47.13
CA LEU A 73 -25.58 -16.37 46.17
C LEU A 73 -25.94 -16.06 44.71
N LEU A 74 -27.18 -15.65 44.45
CA LEU A 74 -27.67 -15.28 43.12
C LEU A 74 -26.94 -14.04 42.61
N GLN A 75 -26.82 -13.00 43.44
CA GLN A 75 -26.13 -11.76 43.07
C GLN A 75 -24.65 -12.02 42.77
N ARG A 76 -23.98 -12.81 43.61
CA ARG A 76 -22.58 -13.21 43.36
C ARG A 76 -22.43 -13.97 42.05
N LYS A 77 -23.32 -14.95 41.77
CA LYS A 77 -23.27 -15.73 40.53
C LYS A 77 -23.56 -14.89 39.29
N LEU A 78 -24.50 -13.94 39.39
CA LEU A 78 -24.81 -13.03 38.29
C LEU A 78 -23.62 -12.12 37.98
N ILE A 79 -22.97 -11.56 39.01
CA ILE A 79 -21.77 -10.74 38.85
C ILE A 79 -20.62 -11.56 38.27
N GLU A 80 -20.32 -12.74 38.84
CA GLU A 80 -19.28 -13.64 38.34
C GLU A 80 -19.48 -13.93 36.84
N THR A 81 -20.71 -14.24 36.45
CA THR A 81 -21.06 -14.58 35.06
C THR A 81 -20.95 -13.37 34.14
N ASN A 82 -21.49 -12.22 34.54
CA ASN A 82 -21.44 -10.97 33.76
C ASN A 82 -19.99 -10.54 33.55
N VAL A 83 -19.17 -10.52 34.60
CA VAL A 83 -17.75 -10.17 34.52
C VAL A 83 -16.99 -11.17 33.65
N CYS A 84 -17.27 -12.46 33.75
CA CYS A 84 -16.68 -13.47 32.87
C CYS A 84 -17.05 -13.24 31.40
N MET A 85 -18.33 -13.01 31.11
CA MET A 85 -18.81 -12.70 29.76
C MET A 85 -18.16 -11.42 29.22
N TRP A 86 -18.09 -10.37 30.02
CA TRP A 86 -17.44 -9.11 29.64
C TRP A 86 -15.97 -9.32 29.29
N ARG A 87 -15.21 -10.06 30.11
CA ARG A 87 -13.80 -10.37 29.83
C ARG A 87 -13.65 -11.18 28.54
N SER A 88 -14.47 -12.22 28.37
CA SER A 88 -14.46 -13.06 27.18
C SER A 88 -14.77 -12.27 25.92
N LEU A 89 -15.79 -11.40 25.96
CA LEU A 89 -16.17 -10.56 24.84
C LEU A 89 -15.09 -9.51 24.52
N ASN A 90 -14.52 -8.88 25.54
CA ASN A 90 -13.44 -7.91 25.36
C ASN A 90 -12.21 -8.57 24.72
N ASN A 91 -11.82 -9.76 25.19
CA ASN A 91 -10.71 -10.52 24.61
C ASN A 91 -11.02 -10.96 23.18
N PHE A 92 -12.25 -11.42 22.92
CA PHE A 92 -12.68 -11.78 21.58
C PHE A 92 -12.60 -10.59 20.62
N VAL A 93 -13.14 -9.43 20.99
CA VAL A 93 -13.10 -8.22 20.15
C VAL A 93 -11.65 -7.79 19.89
N LYS A 94 -10.81 -7.74 20.92
CA LYS A 94 -9.38 -7.41 20.76
C LYS A 94 -8.67 -8.37 19.81
N SER A 95 -8.92 -9.67 19.96
CA SER A 95 -8.34 -10.69 19.08
C SER A 95 -8.88 -10.59 17.66
N LEU A 96 -10.19 -10.35 17.49
CA LEU A 96 -10.82 -10.21 16.19
C LEU A 96 -10.24 -9.02 15.44
N VAL A 97 -10.21 -7.85 16.07
CA VAL A 97 -9.66 -6.62 15.47
C VAL A 97 -8.19 -6.82 15.13
N THR A 98 -7.38 -7.34 16.06
CA THR A 98 -5.95 -7.56 15.81
C THR A 98 -5.71 -8.52 14.64
N THR A 99 -6.46 -9.63 14.58
CA THR A 99 -6.32 -10.62 13.52
C THR A 99 -6.81 -10.07 12.18
N ALA A 100 -7.98 -9.42 12.15
CA ALA A 100 -8.53 -8.82 10.94
C ALA A 100 -7.58 -7.75 10.39
N SER A 101 -7.07 -6.84 11.22
CA SER A 101 -6.11 -5.82 10.81
C SER A 101 -4.85 -6.42 10.22
N LYS A 102 -4.28 -7.47 10.85
CA LYS A 102 -3.11 -8.18 10.31
C LYS A 102 -3.41 -8.84 8.96
N GLN A 103 -4.57 -9.48 8.82
CA GLN A 103 -4.96 -10.13 7.56
C GLN A 103 -5.16 -9.13 6.43
N VAL A 104 -5.82 -7.99 6.71
CA VAL A 104 -6.01 -6.91 5.74
C VAL A 104 -4.66 -6.36 5.28
N LEU A 105 -3.76 -6.03 6.20
CA LEU A 105 -2.42 -5.52 5.87
C LEU A 105 -1.59 -6.53 5.06
N ASN A 106 -1.61 -7.80 5.44
CA ASN A 106 -0.88 -8.84 4.71
C ASN A 106 -1.45 -9.03 3.30
N THR A 107 -2.78 -8.98 3.16
CA THR A 107 -3.46 -9.09 1.87
C THR A 107 -3.13 -7.90 0.98
N ASP A 108 -3.13 -6.69 1.53
CA ASP A 108 -2.77 -5.46 0.82
C ASP A 108 -1.33 -5.53 0.28
N GLN A 109 -0.37 -5.97 1.10
CA GLN A 109 1.01 -6.19 0.66
C GLN A 109 1.13 -7.22 -0.47
N LEU A 110 0.32 -8.29 -0.45
CA LEU A 110 0.28 -9.29 -1.52
C LEU A 110 -0.31 -8.72 -2.81
N LEU A 111 -1.35 -7.90 -2.71
CA LEU A 111 -1.96 -7.23 -3.85
C LEU A 111 -0.98 -6.26 -4.51
N ILE A 112 -0.27 -5.44 -3.72
CA ILE A 112 0.76 -4.53 -4.23
C ILE A 112 1.86 -5.31 -4.96
N LYS A 113 2.38 -6.40 -4.37
CA LYS A 113 3.39 -7.26 -5.01
C LYS A 113 2.89 -7.87 -6.32
N SER A 114 1.62 -8.30 -6.35
CA SER A 114 0.98 -8.84 -7.55
C SER A 114 0.87 -7.78 -8.65
N GLN A 115 0.44 -6.57 -8.31
CA GLN A 115 0.34 -5.44 -9.23
C GLN A 115 1.71 -5.09 -9.83
N MET A 116 2.76 -4.99 -9.00
CA MET A 116 4.12 -4.71 -9.47
C MET A 116 4.63 -5.79 -10.43
N THR A 117 4.34 -7.06 -10.14
CA THR A 117 4.72 -8.18 -11.00
C THR A 117 3.98 -8.13 -12.34
N MET A 118 2.68 -7.83 -12.30
CA MET A 118 1.86 -7.69 -13.51
C MET A 118 2.35 -6.54 -14.39
N GLN A 119 2.74 -5.41 -13.79
CA GLN A 119 3.33 -4.29 -14.53
C GLN A 119 4.67 -4.66 -15.16
N ALA A 120 5.52 -5.41 -14.45
CA ALA A 120 6.77 -5.92 -15.01
C ALA A 120 6.51 -6.83 -16.21
N VAL A 121 5.57 -7.78 -16.09
CA VAL A 121 5.15 -8.66 -17.19
C VAL A 121 4.59 -7.85 -18.36
N GLN A 122 3.75 -6.86 -18.10
CA GLN A 122 3.20 -5.99 -19.14
C GLN A 122 4.30 -5.22 -19.89
N SER A 123 5.31 -4.72 -19.18
CA SER A 123 6.45 -4.04 -19.78
C SER A 123 7.25 -4.99 -20.68
N SER A 124 7.61 -6.18 -20.16
CA SER A 124 8.32 -7.20 -20.94
C SER A 124 7.53 -7.65 -22.17
N LEU A 125 6.21 -7.80 -22.05
CA LEU A 125 5.33 -8.14 -23.16
C LEU A 125 5.32 -7.06 -24.24
N LYS A 126 5.26 -5.77 -23.86
CA LYS A 126 5.34 -4.67 -24.83
C LYS A 126 6.67 -4.68 -25.59
N VAL A 127 7.78 -4.93 -24.88
CA VAL A 127 9.10 -5.06 -25.52
C VAL A 127 9.11 -6.24 -26.49
N ALA A 128 8.63 -7.41 -26.07
CA ALA A 128 8.55 -8.59 -26.92
C ALA A 128 7.68 -8.36 -28.17
N GLN A 129 6.53 -7.69 -28.02
CA GLN A 129 5.65 -7.33 -29.13
C GLN A 129 6.34 -6.39 -30.12
N ASN A 130 7.05 -5.37 -29.63
CA ASN A 130 7.82 -4.47 -30.50
C ASN A 130 8.92 -5.22 -31.25
N ASN A 131 9.64 -6.12 -30.57
CA ASN A 131 10.68 -6.94 -31.21
C ASN A 131 10.08 -7.86 -32.28
N MET A 132 8.93 -8.47 -31.99
CA MET A 132 8.22 -9.35 -32.93
C MET A 132 7.73 -8.58 -34.17
N LYS A 133 7.22 -7.36 -33.98
CA LYS A 133 6.85 -6.47 -35.08
C LYS A 133 8.07 -6.15 -35.96
N GLN A 134 9.19 -5.75 -35.36
CA GLN A 134 10.41 -5.46 -36.13
C GLN A 134 10.93 -6.68 -36.89
N LEU A 135 10.85 -7.88 -36.30
CA LEU A 135 11.22 -9.12 -36.97
C LEU A 135 10.29 -9.42 -38.13
N HIS A 136 8.98 -9.23 -37.94
CA HIS A 136 8.00 -9.39 -39.00
C HIS A 136 8.27 -8.44 -40.17
N ASP A 137 8.46 -7.15 -39.89
CA ASP A 137 8.72 -6.13 -40.91
C ASP A 137 9.99 -6.47 -41.73
N LYS A 138 11.08 -6.88 -41.06
CA LYS A 138 12.31 -7.32 -41.74
C LYS A 138 12.12 -8.59 -42.57
N CYS A 139 11.27 -9.50 -42.12
CA CYS A 139 10.97 -10.73 -42.84
C CYS A 139 10.20 -10.41 -44.13
N ASP A 140 9.22 -9.51 -44.04
CA ASP A 140 8.46 -9.02 -45.19
C ASP A 140 9.37 -8.29 -46.20
N ASP A 141 10.29 -7.44 -45.73
CA ASP A 141 11.31 -6.79 -46.57
C ASP A 141 12.14 -7.82 -47.35
N VAL A 142 12.56 -8.91 -46.69
CA VAL A 142 13.33 -9.98 -47.34
C VAL A 142 12.49 -10.74 -48.37
N PHE A 143 11.21 -11.01 -48.10
CA PHE A 143 10.36 -11.75 -49.04
C PHE A 143 9.90 -10.91 -50.23
N THR A 144 9.79 -9.59 -50.05
CA THR A 144 9.35 -8.66 -51.10
C THR A 144 10.52 -8.05 -51.89
N ALA A 145 11.75 -8.18 -51.39
CA ALA A 145 12.94 -7.77 -52.11
C ALA A 145 13.10 -8.55 -53.42
N ASN A 146 13.11 -7.83 -54.54
CA ASN A 146 13.44 -8.40 -55.85
C ASN A 146 14.95 -8.60 -55.95
N PHE A 147 15.41 -9.82 -55.66
CA PHE A 147 16.83 -10.19 -55.77
C PHE A 147 17.27 -10.52 -57.21
N ILE A 148 16.35 -10.59 -58.17
CA ILE A 148 16.67 -10.88 -59.57
C ILE A 148 16.75 -9.56 -60.36
N PRO A 149 17.90 -9.24 -60.99
CA PRO A 149 18.01 -8.09 -61.87
C PRO A 149 17.02 -8.20 -63.03
N ASN A 150 16.27 -7.13 -63.29
CA ASN A 150 15.36 -7.06 -64.44
C ASN A 150 16.19 -6.89 -65.72
N ILE A 151 16.44 -7.99 -66.44
CA ILE A 151 17.18 -7.98 -67.71
C ILE A 151 16.23 -7.48 -68.79
N LYS A 152 16.37 -6.22 -69.19
CA LYS A 152 15.73 -5.72 -70.41
C LYS A 152 16.48 -6.27 -71.61
N VAL A 153 15.84 -7.16 -72.36
CA VAL A 153 16.34 -7.59 -73.67
C VAL A 153 15.88 -6.56 -74.68
N GLU A 154 16.77 -5.68 -75.13
CA GLU A 154 16.48 -4.77 -76.25
C GLU A 154 16.39 -5.60 -77.54
N GLN A 155 15.27 -5.45 -78.26
CA GLN A 155 15.01 -6.01 -79.59
C GLN A 155 15.33 -4.99 -80.68
#